data_AF-A0A6N7ZR81-F1
#
_entry.id   AF-A0A6N7ZR81-F1
#
_cell.length_a   1.000
_cell.length_b   1.000
_cell.length_c   1.000
_cell.angle_alpha   90.00
_cell.angle_beta   90.00
_cell.angle_gamma   90.00
#
_symmetry.space_group_name_H-M   'P 1'
#
loop_
_entity.id
_entity.type
_entity.pdbx_description
1 polymer ?
#
loop_
_entity_poly.entity_id
_entity_poly.type
_entity_poly.pdbx_seq_one_letter_code
_entity_poly.pdbx_strand_id
1 'polypeptide(L)'
;MGAYPKSLDASARVEHPNDCNEFLAEAIETLSGKKRARRGGRGVSERAWIRVYRTEALRQQKGKCVFCLEPLTLGRTTAEHVNPRAKGGSTSAENIAAACQPCNSLKANMSEKVFRNLIRNPDRAERRRFEFFMANARFRIFRRMALAERRIRRAAGLKE
;
A
#
# COMPACT_ATOMS: atom_id res chain seq x y z
N MET A 1 28.91 -34.66 15.20
CA MET A 1 28.70 -34.40 13.76
C MET A 1 27.30 -34.85 13.40
N GLY A 2 26.31 -33.95 13.53
CA GLY A 2 24.90 -34.28 13.29
C GLY A 2 24.52 -34.02 11.84
N ALA A 3 23.99 -35.02 11.16
CA ALA A 3 23.60 -34.97 9.75
C ALA A 3 22.41 -34.02 9.55
N TYR A 4 22.57 -33.01 8.69
CA TYR A 4 21.45 -32.22 8.17
C TYR A 4 20.60 -33.08 7.22
N PRO A 5 19.26 -33.11 7.36
CA PRO A 5 18.42 -33.86 6.45
C PRO A 5 18.47 -33.24 5.03
N LYS A 6 18.86 -34.07 4.06
CA LYS A 6 18.80 -33.79 2.63
C LYS A 6 17.39 -34.06 2.12
N SER A 7 16.62 -33.00 1.88
CA SER A 7 15.64 -32.83 0.79
C SER A 7 14.56 -31.85 1.23
N LEU A 8 14.70 -30.57 0.86
CA LEU A 8 13.54 -29.68 0.78
C LEU A 8 12.85 -30.00 -0.54
N ASP A 9 11.74 -30.72 -0.44
CA ASP A 9 10.84 -30.91 -1.56
C ASP A 9 10.31 -29.54 -2.02
N ALA A 10 10.75 -29.11 -3.20
CA ALA A 10 10.37 -27.84 -3.82
C ALA A 10 8.94 -27.84 -4.38
N SER A 11 8.17 -28.93 -4.20
CA SER A 11 6.79 -29.06 -4.67
C SER A 11 5.71 -28.74 -3.64
N ALA A 12 6.09 -28.49 -2.38
CA ALA A 12 5.16 -27.93 -1.40
C ALA A 12 4.87 -26.46 -1.76
N ARG A 13 3.81 -26.24 -2.55
CA ARG A 13 3.14 -24.93 -2.62
C ARG A 13 2.88 -24.49 -1.20
N VAL A 14 3.62 -23.49 -0.74
CA VAL A 14 3.20 -22.71 0.41
C VAL A 14 1.87 -22.11 0.01
N GLU A 15 0.77 -22.66 0.53
CA GLU A 15 -0.54 -22.03 0.45
C GLU A 15 -0.39 -20.65 1.07
N HIS A 16 -0.30 -19.63 0.20
CA HIS A 16 -0.06 -18.27 0.60
C HIS A 16 -1.25 -17.81 1.46
N PRO A 17 -1.06 -17.26 2.67
CA PRO A 17 -2.17 -16.82 3.53
C PRO A 17 -2.86 -15.52 3.05
N ASN A 18 -2.95 -15.29 1.74
CA ASN A 18 -3.43 -14.06 1.13
C ASN A 18 -4.27 -14.31 -0.14
N ASP A 19 -5.10 -15.35 -0.16
CA ASP A 19 -6.20 -15.48 -1.15
C ASP A 19 -7.35 -14.50 -0.85
N CYS A 20 -7.00 -13.21 -0.77
CA CYS A 20 -7.96 -12.11 -0.84
C CYS A 20 -8.32 -11.76 -2.29
N ASN A 21 -7.81 -12.49 -3.27
CA ASN A 21 -7.92 -12.14 -4.69
C ASN A 21 -9.30 -12.46 -5.29
N GLU A 22 -9.92 -13.59 -4.97
CA GLU A 22 -11.28 -13.91 -5.44
C GLU A 22 -12.34 -13.06 -4.72
N PHE A 23 -12.26 -12.97 -3.39
CA PHE A 23 -13.22 -12.21 -2.59
C PHE A 23 -13.27 -10.72 -2.89
N LEU A 24 -12.17 -10.10 -3.35
CA LEU A 24 -12.14 -8.68 -3.68
C LEU A 24 -12.77 -8.37 -5.03
N ALA A 25 -12.53 -9.20 -6.05
CA ALA A 25 -13.16 -9.05 -7.36
C ALA A 25 -14.69 -9.24 -7.24
N GLU A 26 -15.11 -10.28 -6.51
CA GLU A 26 -16.53 -10.54 -6.24
C GLU A 26 -17.17 -9.43 -5.41
N ALA A 27 -16.45 -8.89 -4.41
CA ALA A 27 -16.94 -7.72 -3.66
C ALA A 27 -17.03 -6.46 -4.53
N ILE A 28 -16.06 -6.20 -5.42
CA ILE A 28 -16.11 -5.06 -6.35
C ILE A 28 -17.28 -5.21 -7.32
N GLU A 29 -17.51 -6.41 -7.86
CA GLU A 29 -18.67 -6.70 -8.73
C GLU A 29 -19.99 -6.56 -7.96
N THR A 30 -20.07 -7.06 -6.74
CA THR A 30 -21.26 -6.94 -5.87
C THR A 30 -21.56 -5.49 -5.50
N LEU A 31 -20.53 -4.67 -5.26
CA LEU A 31 -20.68 -3.26 -4.90
C LEU A 31 -20.92 -2.35 -6.13
N SER A 32 -20.35 -2.70 -7.29
CA SER A 32 -20.55 -1.99 -8.56
C SER A 32 -21.85 -2.39 -9.28
N GLY A 33 -22.34 -3.61 -9.02
CA GLY A 33 -23.49 -4.24 -9.63
C GLY A 33 -24.81 -4.03 -8.91
N LYS A 34 -25.24 -2.78 -8.67
CA LYS A 34 -26.68 -2.45 -8.46
C LYS A 34 -27.07 -1.17 -9.18
N LYS A 35 -27.01 -1.20 -10.52
CA LYS A 35 -27.74 -0.28 -11.43
C LYS A 35 -29.26 -0.56 -11.49
N ARG A 36 -29.87 -1.03 -10.41
CA ARG A 36 -31.31 -0.98 -10.19
C ARG A 36 -31.55 -0.53 -8.76
N ALA A 37 -31.83 0.75 -8.60
CA ALA A 37 -32.28 1.35 -7.35
C ALA A 37 -33.54 0.61 -6.88
N ARG A 38 -33.40 -0.32 -5.93
CA ARG A 38 -34.53 -0.67 -5.05
C ARG A 38 -34.77 0.58 -4.20
N ARG A 39 -35.91 1.25 -4.42
CA ARG A 39 -36.43 2.32 -3.56
C ARG A 39 -36.30 1.87 -2.10
N GLY A 40 -35.46 2.55 -1.31
CA GLY A 40 -35.30 2.31 0.13
C GLY A 40 -34.04 1.58 0.61
N GLY A 41 -33.13 1.14 -0.26
CA GLY A 41 -31.85 0.54 0.17
C GLY A 41 -30.80 1.59 0.56
N ARG A 42 -30.25 1.54 1.79
CA ARG A 42 -29.07 2.34 2.16
C ARG A 42 -27.90 1.95 1.24
N GLY A 43 -27.41 2.91 0.45
CA GLY A 43 -26.24 2.71 -0.41
C GLY A 43 -25.01 2.27 0.39
N VAL A 44 -24.01 1.72 -0.31
CA VAL A 44 -22.74 1.31 0.29
C VAL A 44 -22.07 2.53 0.92
N SER A 45 -21.70 2.43 2.21
CA SER A 45 -21.05 3.53 2.93
C SER A 45 -19.69 3.89 2.32
N GLU A 46 -19.32 5.18 2.37
CA GLU A 46 -17.98 5.66 1.95
C GLU A 46 -16.85 4.85 2.63
N ARG A 47 -17.01 4.50 3.91
CA ARG A 47 -16.03 3.69 4.66
C ARG A 47 -15.83 2.29 4.08
N ALA A 48 -16.87 1.70 3.51
CA ALA A 48 -16.75 0.41 2.84
C ALA A 48 -15.94 0.54 1.53
N TRP A 49 -16.22 1.57 0.72
CA TRP A 49 -15.45 1.86 -0.48
C TRP A 49 -13.98 2.15 -0.19
N ILE A 50 -13.66 2.90 0.86
CA ILE A 50 -12.28 3.16 1.29
C ILE A 50 -11.52 1.85 1.56
N ARG A 51 -12.18 0.85 2.18
CA ARG A 51 -11.55 -0.46 2.44
C ARG A 51 -11.24 -1.21 1.14
N VAL A 52 -12.15 -1.14 0.16
CA VAL A 52 -11.96 -1.74 -1.16
C VAL A 52 -10.81 -1.06 -1.90
N TYR A 53 -10.86 0.26 -2.06
CA TYR A 53 -9.83 1.02 -2.77
C TYR A 53 -8.45 0.88 -2.12
N ARG A 54 -8.37 0.85 -0.78
CA ARG A 54 -7.11 0.58 -0.06
C ARG A 54 -6.53 -0.79 -0.42
N THR A 55 -7.38 -1.81 -0.47
CA THR A 55 -6.96 -3.18 -0.75
C THR A 55 -6.48 -3.31 -2.19
N GLU A 56 -7.21 -2.69 -3.12
CA GLU A 56 -6.80 -2.60 -4.51
C GLU A 56 -5.48 -1.84 -4.68
N ALA A 57 -5.33 -0.67 -4.07
CA ALA A 57 -4.11 0.12 -4.09
C ALA A 57 -2.92 -0.66 -3.52
N LEU A 58 -3.11 -1.43 -2.45
CA LEU A 58 -2.06 -2.28 -1.88
C LEU A 58 -1.58 -3.33 -2.90
N ARG A 59 -2.51 -3.95 -3.64
CA ARG A 59 -2.20 -4.92 -4.70
C ARG A 59 -1.43 -4.27 -5.84
N GLN A 60 -1.93 -3.15 -6.36
CA GLN A 60 -1.29 -2.40 -7.46
C GLN A 60 0.12 -1.92 -7.07
N GLN A 61 0.31 -1.54 -5.80
CA GLN A 61 1.60 -1.13 -5.25
C GLN A 61 2.52 -2.30 -4.84
N LYS A 62 2.18 -3.54 -5.20
CA LYS A 62 2.96 -4.75 -4.90
C LYS A 62 3.26 -4.90 -3.41
N GLY A 63 2.26 -4.62 -2.58
CA GLY A 63 2.37 -4.76 -1.12
C GLY A 63 3.31 -3.76 -0.46
N LYS A 64 3.55 -2.58 -1.05
CA LYS A 64 4.50 -1.59 -0.52
C LYS A 64 3.86 -0.24 -0.30
N CYS A 65 4.30 0.48 0.72
CA CYS A 65 3.89 1.86 0.98
C CYS A 65 4.27 2.77 -0.19
N VAL A 66 3.32 3.56 -0.68
CA VAL A 66 3.48 4.47 -1.83
C VAL A 66 4.59 5.52 -1.65
N PHE A 67 4.93 5.84 -0.41
CA PHE A 67 5.92 6.87 -0.07
C PHE A 67 7.29 6.32 0.28
N CYS A 68 7.35 5.40 1.25
CA CYS A 68 8.61 4.91 1.79
C CYS A 68 9.03 3.53 1.26
N LEU A 69 8.14 2.81 0.57
CA LEU A 69 8.34 1.44 0.10
C LEU A 69 8.43 0.36 1.19
N GLU A 70 8.12 0.69 2.45
CA GLU A 70 7.95 -0.30 3.51
C GLU A 70 6.98 -1.40 3.06
N PRO A 71 7.34 -2.69 3.19
CA PRO A 71 6.43 -3.79 2.96
C PRO A 71 5.22 -3.70 3.89
N LEU A 72 4.04 -3.87 3.31
CA LEU A 72 2.76 -3.71 3.97
C LEU A 72 1.96 -5.01 3.92
N THR A 73 1.23 -5.26 5.01
CA THR A 73 0.14 -6.23 5.07
C THR A 73 -1.20 -5.48 5.11
N LEU A 74 -2.32 -6.17 4.83
CA LEU A 74 -3.66 -5.56 4.90
C LEU A 74 -3.94 -4.92 6.27
N GLY A 75 -3.52 -5.57 7.35
CA GLY A 75 -3.68 -5.06 8.71
C GLY A 75 -2.82 -3.84 9.05
N ARG A 76 -1.68 -3.66 8.37
CA ARG A 76 -0.76 -2.52 8.59
C ARG A 76 -0.87 -1.43 7.52
N THR A 77 -1.86 -1.52 6.62
CA THR A 77 -2.10 -0.56 5.55
C THR A 77 -3.19 0.44 5.93
N THR A 78 -2.90 1.72 5.73
CA THR A 78 -3.87 2.82 5.77
C THR A 78 -4.27 3.23 4.36
N ALA A 79 -5.50 3.74 4.21
CA ALA A 79 -5.95 4.39 2.99
C ALA A 79 -5.50 5.86 3.00
N GLU A 80 -4.62 6.23 2.09
CA GLU A 80 -4.10 7.59 1.93
C GLU A 80 -4.83 8.29 0.80
N HIS A 81 -5.38 9.48 1.06
CA HIS A 81 -5.88 10.36 0.00
C HIS A 81 -4.71 11.11 -0.66
N VAL A 82 -4.39 10.76 -1.91
CA VAL A 82 -3.31 11.37 -2.70
C VAL A 82 -3.46 12.90 -2.72
N ASN A 83 -4.61 13.39 -3.17
CA ASN A 83 -5.11 14.72 -2.88
C ASN A 83 -5.92 14.69 -1.58
N PRO A 84 -5.51 15.39 -0.49
CA PRO A 84 -6.21 15.37 0.79
C PRO A 84 -7.68 15.79 0.69
N ARG A 85 -8.55 15.19 1.51
CA ARG A 85 -9.97 15.59 1.62
C ARG A 85 -10.14 17.07 1.96
N ALA A 86 -9.29 17.61 2.84
CA ALA A 86 -9.29 19.03 3.20
C ALA A 86 -9.02 19.98 2.02
N LYS A 87 -8.55 19.45 0.88
CA LYS A 87 -8.31 20.16 -0.38
C LYS A 87 -9.25 19.69 -1.51
N GLY A 88 -10.40 19.12 -1.15
CA GLY A 88 -11.42 18.67 -2.11
C GLY A 88 -11.14 17.32 -2.77
N GLY A 89 -10.18 16.53 -2.26
CA GLY A 89 -9.91 15.19 -2.78
C GLY A 89 -11.10 14.25 -2.60
N SER A 90 -11.50 13.58 -3.69
CA SER A 90 -12.58 12.58 -3.69
C SER A 90 -12.14 11.27 -3.04
N THR A 91 -13.11 10.48 -2.58
CA THR A 91 -12.88 9.08 -2.23
C THR A 91 -13.15 8.22 -3.46
N SER A 92 -12.12 8.02 -4.29
CA SER A 92 -12.17 7.17 -5.49
C SER A 92 -10.93 6.29 -5.58
N ALA A 93 -10.96 5.26 -6.43
CA ALA A 93 -9.83 4.35 -6.63
C ALA A 93 -8.55 5.09 -7.05
N GLU A 94 -8.69 6.15 -7.86
CA GLU A 94 -7.58 6.94 -8.39
C GLU A 94 -6.94 7.85 -7.35
N ASN A 95 -7.70 8.23 -6.31
CA ASN A 95 -7.23 9.15 -5.27
C ASN A 95 -6.87 8.43 -3.95
N ILE A 96 -7.09 7.12 -3.85
CA ILE A 96 -6.69 6.31 -2.68
C ILE A 96 -5.42 5.51 -2.99
N ALA A 97 -4.40 5.71 -2.17
CA ALA A 97 -3.16 4.94 -2.18
C ALA A 97 -3.01 4.10 -0.90
N ALA A 98 -2.23 3.03 -0.97
CA ALA A 98 -1.84 2.28 0.22
C ALA A 98 -0.59 2.90 0.87
N ALA A 99 -0.72 3.31 2.12
CA ALA A 99 0.38 3.87 2.89
C ALA A 99 0.54 3.13 4.23
N CYS A 100 1.74 3.14 4.79
CA CYS A 100 1.93 2.82 6.20
C CYS A 100 1.38 3.97 7.07
N GLN A 101 1.00 3.65 8.31
CA GLN A 101 0.52 4.66 9.27
C GLN A 101 1.51 5.83 9.49
N PRO A 102 2.85 5.63 9.65
CA PRO A 102 3.76 6.74 9.90
C PRO A 102 3.84 7.75 8.73
N CYS A 103 3.82 7.26 7.49
CA CYS A 103 3.77 8.16 6.32
C CYS A 103 2.44 8.90 6.23
N ASN A 104 1.32 8.19 6.40
CA ASN A 104 -0.02 8.78 6.28
C ASN A 104 -0.22 9.90 7.31
N SER A 105 0.13 9.64 8.57
CA SER A 105 0.05 10.64 9.63
C SER A 105 1.05 11.79 9.45
N LEU A 106 2.26 11.54 8.95
CA LEU A 106 3.24 12.60 8.69
C LEU A 106 2.80 13.49 7.51
N LYS A 107 2.24 12.90 6.43
CA LYS A 107 1.74 13.62 5.25
C LYS A 107 0.61 14.56 5.63
N ALA A 108 -0.37 14.08 6.40
CA ALA A 108 -1.56 14.85 6.77
C ALA A 108 -2.17 15.57 5.54
N ASN A 109 -2.35 16.89 5.62
CA ASN A 109 -2.95 17.71 4.56
C ASN A 109 -1.94 18.21 3.49
N MET A 110 -0.69 17.73 3.51
CA MET A 110 0.27 18.04 2.45
C MET A 110 -0.13 17.36 1.15
N SER A 111 0.15 18.02 0.02
CA SER A 111 0.07 17.35 -1.26
C SER A 111 1.17 16.30 -1.35
N GLU A 112 0.93 15.25 -2.14
CA GLU A 112 1.93 14.20 -2.38
C GLU A 112 3.29 14.77 -2.80
N LYS A 113 3.30 15.73 -3.74
CA LYS A 113 4.54 16.35 -4.25
C LYS A 113 5.37 16.98 -3.13
N VAL A 114 4.73 17.76 -2.25
CA VAL A 114 5.40 18.39 -1.11
C VAL A 114 5.94 17.32 -0.16
N PHE A 115 5.11 16.35 0.20
CA PHE A 115 5.50 15.30 1.14
C PHE A 115 6.69 14.46 0.63
N ARG A 116 6.67 14.07 -0.65
CA ARG A 116 7.79 13.34 -1.27
C ARG A 116 9.09 14.13 -1.26
N ASN A 117 9.02 15.45 -1.51
CA ASN A 117 10.20 16.30 -1.48
C ASN A 117 10.80 16.37 -0.07
N LEU A 118 9.97 16.53 0.96
CA LEU A 118 10.41 16.57 2.35
C LEU A 118 10.96 15.22 2.85
N ILE A 119 10.36 14.09 2.45
CA ILE A 119 10.94 12.77 2.76
C ILE A 119 12.32 12.61 2.12
N ARG A 120 12.51 13.07 0.87
CA ARG A 120 13.80 12.93 0.17
C ARG A 120 14.87 13.85 0.73
N ASN A 121 14.48 15.03 1.17
CA ASN A 121 15.38 16.05 1.71
C ASN A 121 14.77 16.64 3.00
N PRO A 122 15.02 16.00 4.16
CA PRO A 122 14.42 16.40 5.43
C PRO A 122 14.92 17.76 5.95
N ASP A 123 16.05 18.27 5.46
CA ASP A 123 16.57 19.59 5.86
C ASP A 123 15.66 20.73 5.41
N ARG A 124 14.79 20.47 4.41
CA ARG A 124 13.75 21.42 3.97
C ARG A 124 12.52 21.44 4.87
N ALA A 125 12.40 20.49 5.81
CA ALA A 125 11.33 20.49 6.80
C ALA A 125 11.73 21.37 7.98
N GLU A 126 11.57 22.69 7.81
CA GLU A 126 11.89 23.69 8.85
C GLU A 126 11.19 23.33 10.18
N ARG A 127 9.91 22.96 10.10
CA ARG A 127 9.15 22.38 11.21
C ARG A 127 9.09 20.86 11.05
N ARG A 128 9.11 20.13 12.19
CA ARG A 128 9.04 18.65 12.22
C ARG A 128 10.22 17.94 11.55
N ARG A 129 11.40 18.56 11.63
CA ARG A 129 12.65 18.04 11.03
C ARG A 129 12.94 16.61 11.48
N PHE A 130 12.74 16.31 12.76
CA PHE A 130 12.99 14.99 13.33
C PHE A 130 12.10 13.91 12.69
N GLU A 131 10.79 14.16 12.57
CA GLU A 131 9.88 13.19 11.97
C GLU A 131 10.17 12.98 10.49
N PHE A 132 10.56 14.03 9.77
CA PHE A 132 11.00 13.91 8.38
C PHE A 132 12.35 13.21 8.23
N PHE A 133 13.27 13.40 9.17
CA PHE A 133 14.52 12.64 9.23
C PHE A 133 14.25 11.15 9.41
N MET A 134 13.36 10.78 10.34
CA MET A 134 12.95 9.39 10.53
C MET A 134 12.24 8.81 9.30
N ALA A 135 11.39 9.60 8.64
CA ALA A 135 10.77 9.20 7.39
C ALA A 135 11.79 9.04 6.24
N ASN A 136 12.81 9.89 6.16
CA ASN A 136 13.91 9.78 5.21
C ASN A 136 14.71 8.50 5.43
N ALA A 137 15.13 8.22 6.67
CA ALA A 137 15.87 7.01 7.02
C ALA A 137 15.11 5.76 6.57
N ARG A 138 13.82 5.69 6.92
CA ARG A 138 12.93 4.60 6.51
C ARG A 138 12.80 4.48 4.99
N PHE A 139 12.56 5.59 4.28
CA PHE A 139 12.51 5.61 2.82
C PHE A 139 13.81 5.11 2.19
N ARG A 140 14.98 5.51 2.72
CA ARG A 140 16.29 5.08 2.19
C ARG A 140 16.49 3.58 2.35
N ILE A 141 16.20 3.03 3.52
CA ILE A 141 16.30 1.60 3.82
C ILE A 141 15.43 0.80 2.85
N PHE A 142 14.13 1.10 2.83
CA PHE A 142 13.19 0.31 2.03
C PHE A 142 13.33 0.54 0.52
N ARG A 143 13.81 1.71 0.07
CA ARG A 143 14.19 1.92 -1.33
C ARG A 143 15.35 1.02 -1.74
N ARG A 144 16.37 0.87 -0.88
CA ARG A 144 17.50 -0.04 -1.15
C ARG A 144 17.05 -1.49 -1.16
N MET A 145 16.19 -1.90 -0.22
CA MET A 145 15.59 -3.23 -0.21
C MET A 145 14.77 -3.51 -1.48
N ALA A 146 13.89 -2.58 -1.88
CA ALA A 146 13.08 -2.73 -3.09
C ALA A 146 13.93 -2.80 -4.37
N LEU A 147 15.05 -2.07 -4.43
CA LEU A 147 16.02 -2.17 -5.52
C LEU A 147 16.74 -3.51 -5.53
N ALA A 148 17.15 -4.02 -4.36
CA ALA A 148 17.78 -5.32 -4.23
C ALA A 148 16.82 -6.44 -4.67
N GLU A 149 15.57 -6.39 -4.22
CA GLU A 149 14.53 -7.33 -4.62
C GLU A 149 14.34 -7.35 -6.14
N ARG A 150 14.27 -6.18 -6.79
CA ARG A 150 14.18 -6.10 -8.27
C ARG A 150 15.38 -6.74 -8.96
N ARG A 151 16.59 -6.52 -8.43
CA ARG A 151 17.82 -7.13 -8.98
C ARG A 151 17.79 -8.65 -8.85
N ILE A 152 17.38 -9.16 -7.69
CA ILE A 152 17.27 -10.61 -7.43
C ILE A 152 16.23 -11.23 -8.35
N ARG A 153 15.03 -10.63 -8.45
CA ARG A 153 13.96 -11.10 -9.35
C ARG A 153 14.44 -11.17 -10.80
N ARG A 154 15.11 -10.11 -11.28
CA ARG A 154 15.67 -10.07 -12.63
C ARG A 154 16.74 -11.15 -12.85
N ALA A 155 17.64 -11.34 -11.89
CA ALA A 155 18.66 -12.39 -11.96
C ALA A 155 18.05 -13.80 -11.94
N ALA A 156 16.91 -13.96 -11.25
CA ALA A 156 16.13 -15.20 -11.22
C ALA A 156 15.17 -15.38 -12.41
N GLY A 157 15.14 -14.47 -13.38
CA GLY A 157 14.25 -14.55 -14.54
C GLY A 157 12.76 -14.31 -14.24
N LEU A 158 12.43 -13.76 -13.07
CA LEU A 158 11.06 -13.45 -12.69
C LEU A 158 10.62 -12.13 -13.33
N LYS A 159 9.44 -12.12 -13.97
CA LYS A 159 8.83 -10.91 -14.55
C LYS A 159 8.41 -9.93 -13.44
N GLU A 160 8.49 -8.63 -13.72
CA GLU A 160 8.35 -7.56 -12.71
C GLU A 160 6.94 -7.38 -12.14
#